data_AF-A0A496RBR1-F1
#
_entry.id   AF-A0A496RBR1-F1
#
_cell.length_a   1.000
_cell.length_b   1.000
_cell.length_c   1.000
_cell.angle_alpha   90.00
_cell.angle_beta   90.00
_cell.angle_gamma   90.00
#
_symmetry.space_group_name_H-M   'P 1'
#
loop_
_entity.id
_entity.type
_entity.pdbx_description
1 polymer ?
#
loop_
_entity_poly.entity_id
_entity_poly.type
_entity_poly.pdbx_seq_one_letter_code
_entity_poly.pdbx_strand_id
1 'polypeptide(L)'
;MVIYRRACMKKLDLTPVEAGIALSTLVAFSDDNPSEEEGVIMRKYYRSADADSFQKKLEEAGYSYPSDLKTLFPVVIDTLKSVPVDFRLRTIAVGYLLARADGNVDQNEMQILSKAAAGLEVSLYDAKVFAEERLKEIDEVTGYEDYRAASFSGPVLELTLEEAGAALSILVGFSDDDPSDAEAAVMREYFPAESITSLFEKLKAAGVEYPDSLPETKESIKKTFSMASRDDQLRMLAIAWKVAAADGTIDELETGLIKEFCEELVIGLAEVKDYFKAVPE
;
A
#
# COMPACT_ATOMS: atom_id res chain seq x y z
N MET A 1 -26.86 -24.00 40.46
CA MET A 1 -27.36 -22.76 39.82
C MET A 1 -26.14 -21.93 39.45
N VAL A 2 -25.69 -22.00 38.19
CA VAL A 2 -24.51 -21.27 37.72
C VAL A 2 -24.97 -19.88 37.30
N ILE A 3 -24.60 -18.87 38.07
CA ILE A 3 -24.85 -17.47 37.72
C ILE A 3 -23.84 -17.11 36.63
N TYR A 4 -24.27 -17.11 35.37
CA TYR A 4 -23.53 -16.42 34.32
C TYR A 4 -23.55 -14.93 34.66
N ARG A 5 -22.48 -14.44 35.29
CA ARG A 5 -22.20 -13.00 35.26
C ARG A 5 -21.98 -12.66 33.78
N ARG A 6 -23.00 -12.12 33.11
CA ARG A 6 -22.76 -11.24 31.97
C ARG A 6 -21.85 -10.15 32.51
N ALA A 7 -20.56 -10.24 32.21
CA ALA A 7 -19.68 -9.10 32.35
C ALA A 7 -20.39 -7.98 31.57
N CYS A 8 -20.76 -6.92 32.29
CA CYS A 8 -21.22 -5.70 31.69
C CYS A 8 -20.01 -5.17 30.91
N MET A 9 -19.86 -5.59 29.65
CA MET A 9 -18.81 -5.09 28.78
C MET A 9 -19.09 -3.59 28.65
N LYS A 10 -18.18 -2.77 29.17
CA LYS A 10 -18.28 -1.32 29.04
C LYS A 10 -18.39 -1.01 27.54
N LYS A 11 -19.32 -0.12 27.16
CA LYS A 11 -19.43 0.36 25.79
C LYS A 11 -18.09 1.01 25.43
N LEU A 12 -17.37 0.42 24.48
CA LEU A 12 -16.10 0.94 23.98
C LEU A 12 -16.38 2.20 23.16
N ASP A 13 -15.79 3.33 23.55
CA ASP A 13 -15.97 4.60 22.86
C ASP A 13 -14.82 4.81 21.86
N LEU A 14 -15.08 4.48 20.61
CA LEU A 14 -14.12 4.56 19.52
C LEU A 14 -14.28 5.90 18.79
N THR A 15 -13.17 6.52 18.43
CA THR A 15 -13.18 7.56 17.39
C THR A 15 -13.45 6.91 16.03
N PRO A 16 -13.90 7.68 15.02
CA PRO A 16 -14.00 7.19 13.65
C PRO A 16 -12.74 6.51 13.11
N VAL A 17 -11.56 7.07 13.41
CA VAL A 17 -10.26 6.53 12.95
C VAL A 17 -9.95 5.22 13.67
N GLU A 18 -10.15 5.14 14.99
CA GLU A 18 -9.97 3.91 15.75
C GLU A 18 -10.95 2.80 15.32
N ALA A 19 -12.17 3.16 14.94
CA ALA A 19 -13.12 2.22 14.35
C ALA A 19 -12.68 1.76 12.95
N GLY A 20 -12.06 2.64 12.17
CA GLY A 20 -11.40 2.27 10.90
C GLY A 20 -10.26 1.28 11.12
N ILE A 21 -9.36 1.57 12.06
CA ILE A 21 -8.28 0.66 12.48
C ILE A 21 -8.87 -0.69 12.89
N ALA A 22 -9.87 -0.71 13.76
CA ALA A 22 -10.51 -1.94 14.22
C ALA A 22 -11.12 -2.76 13.06
N LEU A 23 -11.76 -2.10 12.08
CA LEU A 23 -12.29 -2.77 10.89
C LEU A 23 -11.18 -3.34 10.02
N SER A 24 -10.14 -2.55 9.76
CA SER A 24 -8.98 -2.97 8.99
C SER A 24 -8.25 -4.14 9.65
N THR A 25 -8.06 -4.12 10.97
CA THR A 25 -7.51 -5.24 11.73
C THR A 25 -8.41 -6.47 11.69
N LEU A 26 -9.74 -6.29 11.69
CA LEU A 26 -10.67 -7.42 11.57
C LEU A 26 -10.55 -8.15 10.23
N VAL A 27 -10.23 -7.42 9.16
CA VAL A 27 -9.94 -8.00 7.84
C VAL A 27 -8.62 -8.77 7.91
N ALA A 28 -7.55 -8.11 8.36
CA ALA A 28 -6.20 -8.67 8.35
C ALA A 28 -5.94 -9.81 9.35
N PHE A 29 -6.81 -10.02 10.34
CA PHE A 29 -6.74 -11.17 11.26
C PHE A 29 -7.81 -12.22 10.94
N SER A 30 -8.44 -12.16 9.76
CA SER A 30 -9.51 -13.10 9.41
C SER A 30 -8.99 -14.51 9.07
N ASP A 31 -7.72 -14.62 8.71
CA ASP A 31 -6.97 -15.83 8.33
C ASP A 31 -5.91 -16.26 9.38
N ASP A 32 -6.08 -15.80 10.62
CA ASP A 32 -5.30 -16.12 11.83
C ASP A 32 -3.88 -15.49 11.95
N ASN A 33 -3.32 -14.80 10.94
CA ASN A 33 -2.14 -13.92 11.14
C ASN A 33 -1.98 -12.87 10.02
N PRO A 34 -1.85 -11.57 10.36
CA PRO A 34 -1.58 -10.55 9.35
C PRO A 34 -0.19 -10.74 8.73
N SER A 35 -0.13 -10.54 7.42
CA SER A 35 1.10 -10.49 6.63
C SER A 35 1.93 -9.23 6.90
N GLU A 36 3.20 -9.25 6.46
CA GLU A 36 4.07 -8.07 6.54
C GLU A 36 3.50 -6.92 5.69
N GLU A 37 2.99 -7.28 4.51
CA GLU A 37 2.38 -6.39 3.52
C GLU A 37 1.17 -5.67 4.13
N GLU A 38 0.25 -6.38 4.79
CA GLU A 38 -0.88 -5.77 5.49
C GLU A 38 -0.45 -4.81 6.59
N GLY A 39 0.62 -5.16 7.32
CA GLY A 39 1.22 -4.27 8.31
C GLY A 39 1.69 -2.94 7.69
N VAL A 40 2.17 -2.95 6.45
CA VAL A 40 2.57 -1.74 5.72
C VAL A 40 1.35 -0.89 5.38
N ILE A 41 0.27 -1.51 4.90
CA ILE A 41 -1.01 -0.82 4.59
C ILE A 41 -1.55 -0.11 5.82
N MET A 42 -1.55 -0.81 6.97
CA MET A 42 -1.98 -0.24 8.25
C MET A 42 -1.13 0.98 8.63
N ARG A 43 0.20 0.91 8.48
CA ARG A 43 1.11 2.04 8.79
C ARG A 43 0.96 3.22 7.83
N LYS A 44 0.64 2.95 6.57
CA LYS A 44 0.40 4.01 5.58
C LYS A 44 -0.89 4.76 5.88
N TYR A 45 -1.98 4.03 6.13
CA TYR A 45 -3.28 4.66 6.27
C TYR A 45 -3.67 4.95 7.70
N TYR A 46 -2.92 4.57 8.73
CA TYR A 46 -3.26 4.94 10.11
C TYR A 46 -2.03 5.38 10.90
N ARG A 47 -2.18 6.47 11.66
CA ARG A 47 -1.10 6.97 12.53
C ARG A 47 -0.87 6.01 13.69
N SER A 48 0.39 5.81 14.05
CA SER A 48 0.77 5.00 15.22
C SER A 48 0.04 5.45 16.50
N ALA A 49 -0.10 6.75 16.72
CA ALA A 49 -0.77 7.29 17.91
C ALA A 49 -2.26 6.89 18.02
N ASP A 50 -2.96 6.75 16.88
CA ASP A 50 -4.35 6.32 16.86
C ASP A 50 -4.45 4.80 17.09
N ALA A 51 -3.50 4.03 16.56
CA ALA A 51 -3.39 2.59 16.83
C ALA A 51 -3.07 2.31 18.31
N ASP A 52 -2.15 3.06 18.89
CA ASP A 52 -1.80 2.98 20.32
C ASP A 52 -2.99 3.37 21.21
N SER A 53 -3.73 4.42 20.82
CA SER A 53 -4.96 4.84 21.50
C SER A 53 -6.03 3.75 21.45
N PHE A 54 -6.26 3.16 20.27
CA PHE A 54 -7.19 2.05 20.10
C PHE A 54 -6.81 0.86 20.99
N GLN A 55 -5.55 0.41 20.92
CA GLN A 55 -5.06 -0.72 21.72
C GLN A 55 -5.24 -0.47 23.22
N LYS A 56 -4.87 0.72 23.70
CA LYS A 56 -5.06 1.11 25.11
C LYS A 56 -6.52 1.05 25.53
N LYS A 57 -7.46 1.50 24.69
CA LYS A 57 -8.90 1.43 24.99
C LYS A 57 -9.40 -0.01 25.08
N LEU A 58 -8.89 -0.91 24.24
CA LEU A 58 -9.20 -2.35 24.34
C LEU A 58 -8.74 -2.92 25.67
N GLU A 59 -7.49 -2.68 26.04
CA GLU A 59 -6.88 -3.17 27.28
C GLU A 59 -7.62 -2.64 28.52
N GLU A 60 -7.92 -1.34 28.56
CA GLU A 60 -8.67 -0.71 29.66
C GLU A 60 -10.11 -1.21 29.79
N ALA A 61 -10.72 -1.64 28.68
CA ALA A 61 -12.04 -2.25 28.68
C ALA A 61 -12.00 -3.78 28.90
N GLY A 62 -10.81 -4.37 29.00
CA GLY A 62 -10.60 -5.79 29.31
C GLY A 62 -10.76 -6.73 28.11
N TYR A 63 -10.63 -6.20 26.88
CA TYR A 63 -10.60 -7.00 25.66
C TYR A 63 -9.22 -7.60 25.43
N SER A 64 -9.18 -8.85 24.99
CA SER A 64 -7.97 -9.55 24.57
C SER A 64 -7.78 -9.35 23.07
N TYR A 65 -6.71 -8.65 22.69
CA TYR A 65 -6.33 -8.48 21.29
C TYR A 65 -5.48 -9.66 20.80
N PRO A 66 -5.68 -10.20 19.58
CA PRO A 66 -6.73 -9.87 18.61
C PRO A 66 -8.04 -10.67 18.78
N SER A 67 -8.09 -11.65 19.70
CA SER A 67 -9.17 -12.64 19.79
C SER A 67 -10.58 -12.05 19.95
N ASP A 68 -10.69 -10.93 20.67
CA ASP A 68 -11.99 -10.33 20.98
C ASP A 68 -12.43 -9.30 19.92
N LEU A 69 -11.60 -8.99 18.92
CA LEU A 69 -11.93 -8.01 17.86
C LEU A 69 -13.26 -8.35 17.18
N LYS A 70 -13.53 -9.64 16.91
CA LYS A 70 -14.77 -10.09 16.25
C LYS A 70 -16.03 -9.66 17.03
N THR A 71 -15.92 -9.52 18.35
CA THR A 71 -17.03 -9.07 19.21
C THR A 71 -17.31 -7.57 19.11
N LEU A 72 -16.33 -6.79 18.63
CA LEU A 72 -16.43 -5.34 18.46
C LEU A 72 -17.13 -4.93 17.17
N PHE A 73 -17.33 -5.85 16.23
CA PHE A 73 -17.90 -5.55 14.90
C PHE A 73 -19.15 -4.65 14.96
N PRO A 74 -20.15 -4.88 15.83
CA PRO A 74 -21.32 -3.99 15.92
C PRO A 74 -20.95 -2.57 16.37
N VAL A 75 -20.05 -2.43 17.34
CA VAL A 75 -19.59 -1.13 17.86
C VAL A 75 -18.82 -0.36 16.80
N VAL A 76 -17.97 -1.06 16.04
CA VAL A 76 -17.21 -0.50 14.91
C VAL A 76 -18.16 0.05 13.84
N ILE A 77 -19.14 -0.76 13.41
CA ILE A 77 -20.11 -0.34 12.39
C ILE A 77 -20.98 0.82 12.90
N ASP A 78 -21.47 0.78 14.14
CA ASP A 78 -22.27 1.87 14.70
C ASP A 78 -21.49 3.18 14.79
N THR A 79 -20.20 3.11 15.14
CA THR A 79 -19.31 4.28 15.18
C THR A 79 -19.14 4.88 13.78
N LEU A 80 -18.81 4.03 12.79
CA LEU A 80 -18.58 4.44 11.41
C LEU A 80 -19.87 4.89 10.68
N LYS A 81 -21.05 4.42 11.08
CA LYS A 81 -22.33 4.92 10.52
C LYS A 81 -22.56 6.40 10.76
N SER A 82 -22.03 6.93 11.86
CA SER A 82 -22.25 8.33 12.28
C SER A 82 -21.43 9.35 11.47
N VAL A 83 -20.49 8.89 10.64
CA VAL A 83 -19.57 9.75 9.89
C VAL A 83 -20.01 9.97 8.44
N PRO A 84 -19.44 10.95 7.70
CA PRO A 84 -19.76 11.16 6.30
C PRO A 84 -19.56 9.90 5.43
N VAL A 85 -20.37 9.77 4.38
CA VAL A 85 -20.32 8.62 3.44
C VAL A 85 -18.92 8.45 2.85
N ASP A 86 -18.26 9.55 2.54
CA ASP A 86 -16.91 9.55 1.99
C ASP A 86 -15.87 8.91 2.94
N PHE A 87 -15.94 9.19 4.24
CA PHE A 87 -15.08 8.53 5.23
C PHE A 87 -15.34 7.02 5.27
N ARG A 88 -16.62 6.62 5.28
CA ARG A 88 -17.01 5.20 5.28
C ARG A 88 -16.47 4.47 4.06
N LEU A 89 -16.57 5.11 2.89
CA LEU A 89 -16.08 4.58 1.62
C LEU A 89 -14.55 4.38 1.67
N ARG A 90 -13.81 5.38 2.13
CA ARG A 90 -12.34 5.30 2.29
C ARG A 90 -11.92 4.22 3.29
N THR A 91 -12.65 4.05 4.40
CA THR A 91 -12.38 2.95 5.35
C THR A 91 -12.56 1.57 4.70
N ILE A 92 -13.61 1.37 3.91
CA ILE A 92 -13.79 0.11 3.16
C ILE A 92 -12.71 -0.05 2.08
N ALA A 93 -12.27 1.04 1.45
CA ALA A 93 -11.18 1.01 0.48
C ALA A 93 -9.86 0.55 1.11
N VAL A 94 -9.50 1.05 2.32
CA VAL A 94 -8.32 0.55 3.07
C VAL A 94 -8.45 -0.94 3.38
N GLY A 95 -9.63 -1.37 3.83
CA GLY A 95 -9.91 -2.79 4.05
C GLY A 95 -9.76 -3.65 2.79
N TYR A 96 -10.17 -3.12 1.63
CA TYR A 96 -9.98 -3.79 0.34
C TYR A 96 -8.50 -3.90 -0.07
N LEU A 97 -7.68 -2.89 0.24
CA LEU A 97 -6.24 -2.95 0.01
C LEU A 97 -5.59 -4.02 0.89
N LEU A 98 -6.02 -4.16 2.15
CA LEU A 98 -5.56 -5.23 3.06
C LEU A 98 -5.85 -6.61 2.49
N ALA A 99 -7.10 -6.86 2.10
CA ALA A 99 -7.50 -8.13 1.49
C ALA A 99 -6.82 -8.45 0.15
N ARG A 100 -6.02 -7.53 -0.40
CA ARG A 100 -5.25 -7.74 -1.65
C ARG A 100 -3.74 -7.75 -1.42
N ALA A 101 -3.29 -7.48 -0.20
CA ALA A 101 -1.90 -7.17 0.09
C ALA A 101 -0.96 -8.32 -0.25
N ASP A 102 -1.39 -9.56 -0.06
CA ASP A 102 -0.63 -10.78 -0.36
C ASP A 102 -0.86 -11.32 -1.78
N GLY A 103 -1.67 -10.61 -2.59
CA GLY A 103 -2.06 -10.99 -3.95
C GLY A 103 -3.20 -12.01 -4.04
N ASN A 104 -3.71 -12.54 -2.92
CA ASN A 104 -4.84 -13.47 -2.89
C ASN A 104 -5.95 -12.97 -1.98
N VAL A 105 -7.06 -12.59 -2.60
CA VAL A 105 -8.24 -12.17 -1.85
C VAL A 105 -8.90 -13.35 -1.14
N ASP A 106 -8.78 -13.44 0.19
CA ASP A 106 -9.42 -14.51 0.96
C ASP A 106 -10.95 -14.30 1.01
N GLN A 107 -11.68 -15.41 0.98
CA GLN A 107 -13.13 -15.40 1.10
C GLN A 107 -13.58 -14.85 2.47
N ASN A 108 -12.81 -15.05 3.54
CA ASN A 108 -13.21 -14.54 4.86
C ASN A 108 -13.04 -13.01 4.94
N GLU A 109 -11.93 -12.48 4.43
CA GLU A 109 -11.68 -11.05 4.31
C GLU A 109 -12.80 -10.36 3.53
N MET A 110 -13.15 -10.92 2.37
CA MET A 110 -14.23 -10.38 1.54
C MET A 110 -15.60 -10.52 2.17
N GLN A 111 -15.85 -11.55 2.98
CA GLN A 111 -17.09 -11.65 3.74
C GLN A 111 -17.18 -10.57 4.81
N ILE A 112 -16.09 -10.29 5.52
CA ILE A 112 -16.01 -9.21 6.52
C ILE A 112 -16.24 -7.86 5.84
N LEU A 113 -15.55 -7.60 4.72
CA LEU A 113 -15.70 -6.37 3.93
C LEU A 113 -17.11 -6.21 3.38
N SER A 114 -17.70 -7.26 2.81
CA SER A 114 -19.07 -7.23 2.29
C SER A 114 -20.08 -6.93 3.39
N LYS A 115 -19.92 -7.55 4.56
CA LYS A 115 -20.77 -7.31 5.73
C LYS A 115 -20.59 -5.89 6.26
N ALA A 116 -19.37 -5.37 6.26
CA ALA A 116 -19.08 -4.01 6.70
C ALA A 116 -19.64 -2.97 5.72
N ALA A 117 -19.43 -3.15 4.41
CA ALA A 117 -19.96 -2.27 3.37
C ALA A 117 -21.50 -2.19 3.43
N ALA A 118 -22.18 -3.34 3.55
CA ALA A 118 -23.62 -3.39 3.76
C ALA A 118 -24.03 -2.71 5.08
N GLY A 119 -23.26 -2.92 6.15
CA GLY A 119 -23.46 -2.26 7.43
C GLY A 119 -23.31 -0.74 7.35
N LEU A 120 -22.37 -0.22 6.57
CA LEU A 120 -22.10 1.22 6.45
C LEU A 120 -22.92 1.92 5.36
N GLU A 121 -23.75 1.14 4.66
CA GLU A 121 -24.58 1.60 3.54
C GLU A 121 -23.74 2.20 2.40
N VAL A 122 -22.61 1.54 2.09
CA VAL A 122 -21.71 1.91 1.00
C VAL A 122 -21.53 0.77 0.00
N SER A 123 -21.20 1.11 -1.25
CA SER A 123 -20.94 0.15 -2.32
C SER A 123 -19.53 -0.40 -2.19
N LEU A 124 -19.40 -1.73 -2.11
CA LEU A 124 -18.10 -2.41 -2.16
C LEU A 124 -17.42 -2.20 -3.52
N TYR A 125 -18.20 -2.10 -4.60
CA TYR A 125 -17.67 -1.77 -5.93
C TYR A 125 -17.06 -0.37 -5.95
N ASP A 126 -17.74 0.62 -5.35
CA ASP A 126 -17.23 2.00 -5.33
C ASP A 126 -15.99 2.10 -4.46
N ALA A 127 -15.92 1.36 -3.34
CA ALA A 127 -14.74 1.29 -2.50
C ALA A 127 -13.55 0.63 -3.22
N LYS A 128 -13.81 -0.41 -4.03
CA LYS A 128 -12.80 -1.02 -4.92
C LYS A 128 -12.28 0.00 -5.93
N VAL A 129 -13.17 0.71 -6.63
CA VAL A 129 -12.77 1.76 -7.59
C VAL A 129 -11.94 2.83 -6.88
N PHE A 130 -12.33 3.21 -5.66
CA PHE A 130 -11.57 4.17 -4.85
C PHE A 130 -10.15 3.66 -4.51
N ALA A 131 -10.03 2.39 -4.13
CA ALA A 131 -8.75 1.73 -3.83
C ALA A 131 -7.87 1.53 -5.07
N GLU A 132 -8.44 1.45 -6.27
CA GLU A 132 -7.68 1.21 -7.51
C GLU A 132 -7.29 2.50 -8.23
N GLU A 133 -8.10 3.55 -8.13
CA GLU A 133 -7.98 4.77 -8.95
C GLU A 133 -7.74 6.05 -8.13
N ARG A 134 -8.02 6.05 -6.81
CA ARG A 134 -8.04 7.26 -5.98
C ARG A 134 -7.24 7.11 -4.68
N LEU A 135 -6.16 6.32 -4.72
CA LEU A 135 -5.31 6.00 -3.57
C LEU A 135 -4.81 7.22 -2.79
N LYS A 136 -4.39 8.30 -3.47
CA LYS A 136 -3.96 9.55 -2.81
C LYS A 136 -5.04 10.18 -1.95
N GLU A 137 -6.30 10.05 -2.36
CA GLU A 137 -7.39 10.63 -1.59
C GLU A 137 -7.64 9.80 -0.32
N ILE A 138 -7.22 8.53 -0.25
CA ILE A 138 -7.30 7.78 1.01
C ILE A 138 -6.37 8.41 2.08
N ASP A 139 -5.23 8.97 1.67
CA ASP A 139 -4.22 9.58 2.57
C ASP A 139 -4.71 10.85 3.30
N GLU A 140 -5.66 11.60 2.70
CA GLU A 140 -6.16 12.87 3.23
C GLU A 140 -7.03 12.73 4.49
N VAL A 141 -7.59 11.55 4.76
CA VAL A 141 -8.57 11.35 5.85
C VAL A 141 -7.95 10.87 7.16
N THR A 142 -6.80 10.21 7.07
CA THR A 142 -6.13 9.60 8.21
C THR A 142 -4.95 10.42 8.71
N GLY A 143 -4.73 11.57 8.06
CA GLY A 143 -3.70 12.53 8.40
C GLY A 143 -2.30 12.09 7.98
N TYR A 144 -2.16 11.32 6.90
CA TYR A 144 -0.86 10.87 6.40
C TYR A 144 -0.05 12.00 5.74
N GLU A 145 -0.70 13.03 5.17
CA GLU A 145 0.02 14.18 4.59
C GLU A 145 0.91 14.94 5.61
N ASP A 146 0.56 14.95 6.89
CA ASP A 146 1.39 15.56 7.95
C ASP A 146 2.71 14.78 8.20
N TYR A 147 2.78 13.49 7.87
CA TYR A 147 4.00 12.68 8.02
C TYR A 147 4.98 12.93 6.86
N ARG A 148 4.47 13.15 5.64
CA ARG A 148 5.29 13.28 4.43
C ARG A 148 5.83 14.70 4.20
N ALA A 149 5.16 15.73 4.70
CA ALA A 149 5.63 17.11 4.58
C ALA A 149 6.98 17.38 5.28
N ALA A 150 7.47 16.46 6.11
CA ALA A 150 8.64 16.65 6.96
C ALA A 150 9.99 16.18 6.37
N SER A 151 10.05 15.51 5.21
CA SER A 151 11.25 14.73 4.83
C SER A 151 11.79 14.92 3.40
N PHE A 152 11.36 15.94 2.65
CA PHE A 152 11.88 16.14 1.29
C PHE A 152 13.24 16.86 1.30
N SER A 153 14.33 16.10 1.17
CA SER A 153 15.66 16.63 0.83
C SER A 153 16.17 15.94 -0.44
N GLY A 154 15.96 16.57 -1.60
CA GLY A 154 16.46 16.13 -2.91
C GLY A 154 15.86 16.96 -4.06
N PRO A 155 16.45 16.93 -5.27
CA PRO A 155 15.88 17.58 -6.43
C PRO A 155 14.54 16.93 -6.83
N VAL A 156 13.48 17.73 -6.90
CA VAL A 156 12.16 17.27 -7.35
C VAL A 156 12.12 17.31 -8.87
N LEU A 157 12.24 16.15 -9.50
CA LEU A 157 12.10 15.96 -10.94
C LEU A 157 10.62 15.74 -11.29
N GLU A 158 10.16 16.42 -12.34
CA GLU A 158 8.86 16.11 -12.95
C GLU A 158 9.05 14.99 -13.97
N LEU A 159 8.74 13.76 -13.55
CA LEU A 159 8.86 12.56 -14.38
C LEU A 159 7.49 12.15 -14.94
N THR A 160 7.45 11.71 -16.20
CA THR A 160 6.33 10.90 -16.71
C THR A 160 6.36 9.52 -16.06
N LEU A 161 5.28 8.76 -16.18
CA LEU A 161 5.22 7.40 -15.65
C LEU A 161 6.30 6.50 -16.27
N GLU A 162 6.51 6.60 -17.57
CA GLU A 162 7.53 5.84 -18.29
C GLU A 162 8.95 6.23 -17.89
N GLU A 163 9.21 7.52 -17.64
CA GLU A 163 10.51 7.99 -17.13
C GLU A 163 10.75 7.50 -15.70
N ALA A 164 9.72 7.53 -14.84
CA ALA A 164 9.81 7.01 -13.47
C ALA A 164 10.00 5.48 -13.47
N GLY A 165 9.31 4.76 -14.36
CA GLY A 165 9.50 3.33 -14.58
C GLY A 165 10.91 3.01 -15.03
N ALA A 166 11.41 3.71 -16.05
CA ALA A 166 12.78 3.54 -16.53
C ALA A 166 13.80 3.86 -15.42
N ALA A 167 13.60 4.95 -14.67
CA ALA A 167 14.50 5.32 -13.57
C ALA A 167 14.54 4.26 -12.47
N LEU A 168 13.40 3.66 -12.11
CA LEU A 168 13.37 2.54 -11.17
C LEU A 168 14.08 1.31 -11.73
N SER A 169 13.81 0.93 -12.97
CA SER A 169 14.47 -0.23 -13.61
C SER A 169 15.98 -0.06 -13.69
N ILE A 170 16.45 1.16 -13.94
CA ILE A 170 17.87 1.51 -13.88
C ILE A 170 18.37 1.37 -12.43
N LEU A 171 17.71 1.99 -11.44
CA LEU A 171 18.13 1.89 -10.03
C LEU A 171 18.26 0.44 -9.53
N VAL A 172 17.37 -0.44 -10.00
CA VAL A 172 17.44 -1.87 -9.68
C VAL A 172 18.66 -2.49 -10.37
N GLY A 173 18.81 -2.37 -11.69
CA GLY A 173 19.95 -3.00 -12.39
C GLY A 173 21.33 -2.37 -12.11
N PHE A 174 21.39 -1.24 -11.40
CA PHE A 174 22.65 -0.61 -10.95
C PHE A 174 23.08 -1.02 -9.54
N SER A 175 22.32 -1.86 -8.82
CA SER A 175 22.73 -2.22 -7.46
C SER A 175 23.99 -3.08 -7.38
N ASP A 176 24.45 -3.67 -8.50
CA ASP A 176 25.71 -4.43 -8.61
C ASP A 176 26.72 -3.82 -9.63
N ASP A 177 26.89 -2.49 -9.59
CA ASP A 177 27.91 -1.69 -10.28
C ASP A 177 27.80 -1.50 -11.82
N ASP A 178 26.94 -2.21 -12.56
CA ASP A 178 26.49 -1.84 -13.92
C ASP A 178 25.38 -2.81 -14.44
N PRO A 179 24.33 -2.34 -15.13
CA PRO A 179 23.32 -3.22 -15.70
C PRO A 179 23.92 -4.09 -16.80
N SER A 180 23.66 -5.40 -16.71
CA SER A 180 24.03 -6.38 -17.71
C SER A 180 23.35 -6.12 -19.06
N ASP A 181 23.92 -6.68 -20.13
CA ASP A 181 23.32 -6.62 -21.48
C ASP A 181 21.90 -7.22 -21.51
N ALA A 182 21.62 -8.20 -20.64
CA ALA A 182 20.31 -8.84 -20.50
C ALA A 182 19.28 -7.88 -19.88
N GLU A 183 19.64 -7.20 -18.79
CA GLU A 183 18.80 -6.18 -18.14
C GLU A 183 18.52 -5.00 -19.09
N ALA A 184 19.55 -4.53 -19.78
CA ALA A 184 19.42 -3.48 -20.78
C ALA A 184 18.53 -3.90 -21.96
N ALA A 185 18.54 -5.18 -22.34
CA ALA A 185 17.64 -5.71 -23.38
C ALA A 185 16.18 -5.69 -22.90
N VAL A 186 15.89 -6.20 -21.70
CA VAL A 186 14.54 -6.17 -21.11
C VAL A 186 14.04 -4.75 -20.96
N MET A 187 14.88 -3.82 -20.48
CA MET A 187 14.52 -2.40 -20.40
C MET A 187 14.05 -1.82 -21.75
N ARG A 188 14.71 -2.17 -22.86
CA ARG A 188 14.34 -1.70 -24.20
C ARG A 188 13.05 -2.34 -24.72
N GLU A 189 12.62 -3.48 -24.17
CA GLU A 189 11.32 -4.09 -24.50
C GLU A 189 10.16 -3.24 -23.98
N TYR A 190 10.33 -2.61 -22.81
CA TYR A 190 9.25 -1.94 -22.09
C TYR A 190 9.29 -0.41 -22.14
N PHE A 191 10.48 0.18 -22.28
CA PHE A 191 10.63 1.63 -22.30
C PHE A 191 11.12 2.12 -23.67
N PRO A 192 10.36 3.02 -24.32
CA PRO A 192 10.82 3.68 -25.54
C PRO A 192 12.16 4.38 -25.32
N ALA A 193 13.04 4.34 -26.33
CA ALA A 193 14.34 5.02 -26.28
C ALA A 193 14.20 6.55 -26.02
N GLU A 194 13.11 7.15 -26.49
CA GLU A 194 12.77 8.55 -26.25
C GLU A 194 12.56 8.84 -24.75
N SER A 195 11.86 7.96 -24.03
CA SER A 195 11.62 8.11 -22.58
C SER A 195 12.92 7.99 -21.78
N ILE A 196 13.79 7.05 -22.15
CA ILE A 196 15.11 6.88 -21.51
C ILE A 196 15.99 8.11 -21.79
N THR A 197 15.97 8.63 -23.02
CA THR A 197 16.73 9.83 -23.40
C THR A 197 16.25 11.05 -22.61
N SER A 198 14.92 11.26 -22.54
CA SER A 198 14.29 12.35 -21.80
C SER A 198 14.62 12.28 -20.29
N LEU A 199 14.60 11.08 -19.69
CA LEU A 199 15.04 10.86 -18.31
C LEU A 199 16.47 11.37 -18.11
N PHE A 200 17.43 10.94 -18.94
CA PHE A 200 18.83 11.37 -18.81
C PHE A 200 19.01 12.88 -19.00
N GLU A 201 18.26 13.50 -19.90
CA GLU A 201 18.27 14.96 -20.07
C GLU A 201 17.77 15.68 -18.81
N LYS A 202 16.71 15.18 -18.18
CA LYS A 202 16.17 15.73 -16.93
C LYS A 202 17.12 15.57 -15.75
N LEU A 203 17.75 14.41 -15.61
CA LEU A 203 18.77 14.14 -14.59
C LEU A 203 19.93 15.14 -14.72
N LYS A 204 20.46 15.27 -15.93
CA LYS A 204 21.53 16.22 -16.24
C LYS A 204 21.13 17.67 -15.97
N ALA A 205 19.90 18.06 -16.32
CA ALA A 205 19.39 19.41 -16.08
C ALA A 205 19.22 19.73 -14.58
N ALA A 206 18.93 18.72 -13.74
CA ALA A 206 18.84 18.86 -12.29
C ALA A 206 20.19 18.78 -11.57
N GLY A 207 21.30 18.61 -12.29
CA GLY A 207 22.64 18.47 -11.70
C GLY A 207 22.90 17.10 -11.07
N VAL A 208 22.12 16.09 -11.44
CA VAL A 208 22.27 14.70 -10.98
C VAL A 208 23.32 14.02 -11.87
N GLU A 209 24.52 13.80 -11.34
CA GLU A 209 25.58 13.03 -11.98
C GLU A 209 25.27 11.52 -11.99
N TYR A 210 25.15 10.94 -13.18
CA TYR A 210 24.91 9.52 -13.37
C TYR A 210 26.21 8.69 -13.29
N PRO A 211 26.19 7.47 -12.70
CA PRO A 211 25.06 6.79 -12.06
C PRO A 211 24.87 7.12 -10.57
N ASP A 212 25.91 7.67 -9.92
CA ASP A 212 26.04 7.75 -8.46
C ASP A 212 24.94 8.54 -7.74
N SER A 213 24.32 9.51 -8.42
CA SER A 213 23.25 10.34 -7.83
C SER A 213 21.84 9.96 -8.30
N LEU A 214 21.68 8.90 -9.10
CA LEU A 214 20.36 8.35 -9.43
C LEU A 214 19.52 7.99 -8.18
N PRO A 215 20.08 7.49 -7.06
CA PRO A 215 19.33 7.28 -5.82
C PRO A 215 18.62 8.53 -5.29
N GLU A 216 19.10 9.74 -5.62
CA GLU A 216 18.45 11.01 -5.24
C GLU A 216 17.09 11.21 -5.93
N THR A 217 16.80 10.43 -6.97
CA THR A 217 15.56 10.52 -7.75
C THR A 217 14.43 9.68 -7.17
N LYS A 218 14.71 8.82 -6.18
CA LYS A 218 13.73 7.91 -5.56
C LYS A 218 12.44 8.61 -5.18
N GLU A 219 12.52 9.81 -4.59
CA GLU A 219 11.33 10.55 -4.18
C GLU A 219 10.50 11.06 -5.36
N SER A 220 11.15 11.45 -6.46
CA SER A 220 10.46 11.84 -7.70
C SER A 220 9.75 10.64 -8.33
N ILE A 221 10.39 9.46 -8.32
CA ILE A 221 9.78 8.20 -8.78
C ILE A 221 8.56 7.85 -7.91
N LYS A 222 8.72 7.84 -6.58
CA LYS A 222 7.62 7.59 -5.62
C LYS A 222 6.47 8.56 -5.83
N LYS A 223 6.76 9.85 -6.02
CA LYS A 223 5.74 10.87 -6.29
C LYS A 223 4.98 10.58 -7.59
N THR A 224 5.68 10.28 -8.69
CA THR A 224 5.04 9.96 -9.97
C THR A 224 4.19 8.69 -9.87
N PHE A 225 4.71 7.62 -9.27
CA PHE A 225 3.96 6.37 -9.09
C PHE A 225 2.72 6.56 -8.22
N SER A 226 2.80 7.34 -7.14
CA SER A 226 1.62 7.64 -6.32
C SER A 226 0.48 8.32 -7.07
N MET A 227 0.75 8.95 -8.23
CA MET A 227 -0.25 9.59 -9.10
C MET A 227 -0.81 8.66 -10.17
N ALA A 228 -0.16 7.53 -10.42
CA ALA A 228 -0.57 6.57 -11.43
C ALA A 228 -1.71 5.68 -10.92
N SER A 229 -2.41 5.04 -11.86
CA SER A 229 -3.40 4.00 -11.54
C SER A 229 -2.71 2.82 -10.83
N ARG A 230 -3.46 2.04 -10.05
CA ARG A 230 -2.91 0.84 -9.40
C ARG A 230 -2.30 -0.15 -10.40
N ASP A 231 -2.96 -0.35 -11.54
CA ASP A 231 -2.45 -1.23 -12.60
C ASP A 231 -1.14 -0.70 -13.18
N ASP A 232 -1.02 0.60 -13.40
CA ASP A 232 0.22 1.21 -13.86
C ASP A 232 1.35 1.13 -12.83
N GLN A 233 1.05 1.33 -11.54
CA GLN A 233 2.02 1.15 -10.45
C GLN A 233 2.55 -0.30 -10.44
N LEU A 234 1.63 -1.28 -10.50
CA LEU A 234 1.96 -2.70 -10.56
C LEU A 234 2.78 -3.03 -11.80
N ARG A 235 2.39 -2.51 -12.97
CA ARG A 235 3.11 -2.69 -14.24
C ARG A 235 4.54 -2.17 -14.15
N MET A 236 4.76 -0.96 -13.63
CA MET A 236 6.11 -0.39 -13.52
C MET A 236 7.00 -1.19 -12.56
N LEU A 237 6.46 -1.61 -11.41
CA LEU A 237 7.19 -2.48 -10.48
C LEU A 237 7.49 -3.86 -11.08
N ALA A 238 6.54 -4.44 -11.83
CA ALA A 238 6.71 -5.73 -12.47
C ALA A 238 7.77 -5.68 -13.58
N ILE A 239 7.86 -4.56 -14.31
CA ILE A 239 8.94 -4.33 -15.27
C ILE A 239 10.29 -4.26 -14.54
N ALA A 240 10.39 -3.49 -13.45
CA ALA A 240 11.62 -3.41 -12.66
C ALA A 240 12.05 -4.79 -12.10
N TRP A 241 11.10 -5.59 -11.64
CA TRP A 241 11.34 -6.98 -11.23
C TRP A 241 11.84 -7.86 -12.39
N LYS A 242 11.24 -7.73 -13.57
CA LYS A 242 11.67 -8.48 -14.76
C LYS A 242 13.05 -8.06 -15.24
N VAL A 243 13.42 -6.78 -15.07
CA VAL A 243 14.77 -6.28 -15.34
C VAL A 243 15.74 -6.95 -14.38
N ALA A 244 15.59 -6.84 -13.06
CA ALA A 244 16.44 -7.51 -12.07
C ALA A 244 16.61 -9.03 -12.34
N ALA A 245 15.54 -9.70 -12.78
CA ALA A 245 15.57 -11.13 -13.05
C ALA A 245 16.23 -11.53 -14.39
N ALA A 246 16.64 -10.56 -15.23
CA ALA A 246 16.96 -10.79 -16.63
C ALA A 246 18.23 -11.63 -16.84
N ASP A 247 19.20 -11.53 -15.94
CA ASP A 247 20.45 -12.30 -15.99
C ASP A 247 20.34 -13.69 -15.32
N GLY A 248 19.18 -13.99 -14.73
CA GLY A 248 18.85 -15.24 -14.07
C GLY A 248 19.09 -15.29 -12.56
N THR A 249 19.59 -14.21 -11.94
CA THR A 249 19.77 -14.12 -10.49
C THR A 249 19.29 -12.77 -9.99
N ILE A 250 18.40 -12.76 -8.99
CA ILE A 250 18.03 -11.51 -8.31
C ILE A 250 18.76 -11.46 -6.98
N ASP A 251 19.47 -10.37 -6.70
CA ASP A 251 20.19 -10.19 -5.45
C ASP A 251 19.32 -9.56 -4.33
N GLU A 252 19.89 -9.47 -3.12
CA GLU A 252 19.19 -8.93 -1.95
C GLU A 252 18.99 -7.40 -2.02
N LEU A 253 19.88 -6.66 -2.71
CA LEU A 253 19.80 -5.22 -2.89
C LEU A 253 18.70 -4.84 -3.88
N GLU A 254 18.61 -5.54 -5.01
CA GLU A 254 17.56 -5.42 -6.01
C GLU A 254 16.18 -5.74 -5.41
N THR A 255 16.09 -6.88 -4.73
CA THR A 255 14.88 -7.30 -4.04
C THR A 255 14.49 -6.28 -2.96
N GLY A 256 15.47 -5.79 -2.19
CA GLY A 256 15.26 -4.79 -1.14
C GLY A 256 14.74 -3.47 -1.70
N LEU A 257 15.27 -3.00 -2.83
CA LEU A 257 14.83 -1.79 -3.49
C LEU A 257 13.40 -1.92 -4.03
N ILE A 258 13.08 -3.03 -4.71
CA ILE A 258 11.71 -3.27 -5.19
C ILE A 258 10.74 -3.36 -4.01
N LYS A 259 11.14 -4.03 -2.92
CA LYS A 259 10.35 -4.11 -1.69
C LYS A 259 10.10 -2.72 -1.09
N GLU A 260 11.11 -1.84 -1.05
CA GLU A 260 10.95 -0.44 -0.60
C GLU A 260 9.82 0.28 -1.38
N PHE A 261 9.79 0.15 -2.71
CA PHE A 261 8.75 0.76 -3.53
C PHE A 261 7.39 0.06 -3.39
N CYS A 262 7.38 -1.26 -3.26
CA CYS A 262 6.17 -2.03 -2.99
C CYS A 262 5.52 -1.57 -1.69
N GLU A 263 6.32 -1.40 -0.63
CA GLU A 263 5.84 -0.93 0.66
C GLU A 263 5.27 0.49 0.58
N GLU A 264 6.01 1.42 -0.04
CA GLU A 264 5.56 2.80 -0.24
C GLU A 264 4.24 2.88 -1.01
N LEU A 265 4.04 1.98 -1.98
CA LEU A 265 2.84 1.95 -2.82
C LEU A 265 1.75 1.00 -2.32
N VAL A 266 1.98 0.31 -1.20
CA VAL A 266 1.03 -0.67 -0.67
C VAL A 266 0.75 -1.76 -1.70
N ILE A 267 1.80 -2.24 -2.37
CA ILE A 267 1.77 -3.29 -3.39
C ILE A 267 2.35 -4.57 -2.81
N GLY A 268 1.63 -5.68 -2.94
CA GLY A 268 2.17 -6.98 -2.60
C GLY A 268 3.31 -7.37 -3.53
N LEU A 269 4.43 -7.85 -2.98
CA LEU A 269 5.52 -8.35 -3.83
C LEU A 269 5.08 -9.56 -4.68
N ALA A 270 4.10 -10.34 -4.20
CA ALA A 270 3.46 -11.40 -4.97
C ALA A 270 2.71 -10.85 -6.20
N GLU A 271 1.94 -9.76 -6.05
CA GLU A 271 1.24 -9.10 -7.17
C GLU A 271 2.22 -8.67 -8.27
N VAL A 272 3.38 -8.14 -7.88
CA VAL A 272 4.46 -7.75 -8.81
C VAL A 272 5.02 -8.95 -9.57
N LYS A 273 5.32 -10.04 -8.86
CA LYS A 273 5.90 -11.27 -9.44
C LYS A 273 4.96 -11.97 -10.42
N ASP A 274 3.66 -11.88 -10.18
CA ASP A 274 2.65 -12.58 -10.97
C ASP A 274 1.96 -11.71 -12.02
N TYR A 275 2.22 -10.40 -12.05
CA TYR A 275 1.60 -9.45 -12.99
C TYR A 275 1.59 -9.95 -14.43
N PHE A 276 2.76 -10.26 -15.01
CA PHE A 276 2.86 -10.73 -16.41
C PHE A 276 2.37 -12.17 -16.63
N LYS A 277 2.10 -12.95 -15.58
CA LYS A 277 1.44 -14.26 -15.72
C LYS A 277 -0.07 -14.14 -15.79
N ALA A 278 -0.63 -13.08 -15.21
CA ALA A 278 -2.06 -12.82 -15.13
C ALA A 278 -2.61 -11.97 -16.29
N VAL A 279 -1.75 -11.28 -17.03
CA VAL A 279 -2.10 -10.49 -18.22
C VAL A 279 -2.03 -11.39 -19.47
N PRO A 280 -3.14 -11.72 -20.13
CA PRO A 280 -3.10 -12.43 -21.41
C PRO A 280 -2.50 -11.52 -22.50
N GLU A 281 -1.57 -12.07 -23.29
CA GLU A 281 -0.95 -11.42 -24.47
C GLU A 281 -1.97 -10.91 -25.50
#